data_AF-A0A2V6KS76-F1
#
_entry.id   AF-A0A2V6KS76-F1
#
_cell.length_a   1.000
_cell.length_b   1.000
_cell.length_c   1.000
_cell.angle_alpha   90.00
_cell.angle_beta   90.00
_cell.angle_gamma   90.00
#
_symmetry.space_group_name_H-M   'P 1'
#
loop_
_entity.id
_entity.type
_entity.pdbx_description
1 polymer ?
#
loop_
_entity_poly.entity_id
_entity_poly.type
_entity_poly.pdbx_seq_one_letter_code
_entity_poly.pdbx_strand_id
1 'polypeptide(L)'
;MRYKNQNIAVLGAGLSGTAAALLLRSEGARVTVLDDAEEKNLLKSTIDNLRSQGIRVISGAAADEDLSSYEMVVLSPGVDPASRLARIFSERK
;
A
#
# COMPACT_ATOMS: atom_id res chain seq x y z
N MET A 1 -16.20 -3.74 13.48
CA MET A 1 -15.34 -2.76 12.79
C MET A 1 -15.51 -2.91 11.30
N ARG A 2 -15.60 -1.79 10.56
CA ARG A 2 -15.95 -1.76 9.13
C ARG A 2 -14.92 -2.45 8.23
N TYR A 3 -13.64 -2.42 8.60
CA TYR A 3 -12.52 -2.90 7.77
C TYR A 3 -11.96 -4.26 8.20
N LYS A 4 -12.57 -4.89 9.22
CA LYS A 4 -12.07 -6.13 9.79
C LYS A 4 -12.02 -7.23 8.73
N ASN A 5 -10.87 -7.89 8.63
CA ASN A 5 -10.56 -8.95 7.67
C ASN A 5 -10.57 -8.54 6.19
N GLN A 6 -10.82 -7.27 5.84
CA GLN A 6 -10.77 -6.84 4.45
C GLN A 6 -9.32 -6.82 3.94
N ASN A 7 -9.11 -7.26 2.70
CA ASN A 7 -7.83 -7.13 2.01
C ASN A 7 -7.74 -5.75 1.34
N ILE A 8 -6.88 -4.89 1.86
CA ILE A 8 -6.80 -3.47 1.45
C ILE A 8 -5.38 -3.15 0.99
N ALA A 9 -5.26 -2.51 -0.17
CA ALA A 9 -4.01 -1.94 -0.65
C ALA A 9 -3.92 -0.45 -0.28
N VAL A 10 -2.72 0.01 0.05
CA VAL A 10 -2.38 1.43 0.15
C VAL A 10 -1.26 1.72 -0.84
N LEU A 11 -1.50 2.64 -1.76
CA LEU A 11 -0.53 3.06 -2.77
C LEU A 11 0.29 4.23 -2.20
N GLY A 12 1.58 4.02 -2.03
CA GLY A 12 2.56 4.93 -1.46
C GLY A 12 2.95 4.56 -0.02
N ALA A 13 4.24 4.42 0.24
CA ALA A 13 4.88 4.20 1.54
C ALA A 13 5.37 5.50 2.20
N GLY A 14 5.01 6.67 1.67
CA GLY A 14 5.27 7.96 2.29
C GLY A 14 4.55 8.16 3.64
N LEU A 15 4.67 9.35 4.22
CA LEU A 15 4.12 9.67 5.54
C LEU A 15 2.62 9.36 5.66
N SER A 16 1.81 9.85 4.71
CA SER A 16 0.35 9.68 4.74
C SER A 16 -0.07 8.23 4.45
N GLY A 17 0.59 7.57 3.50
CA GLY A 17 0.30 6.17 3.17
C GLY A 17 0.65 5.22 4.33
N THR A 18 1.78 5.46 5.00
CA THR A 18 2.17 4.72 6.22
C THR A 18 1.13 4.91 7.33
N ALA A 19 0.71 6.15 7.60
CA ALA A 19 -0.30 6.41 8.62
C ALA A 19 -1.65 5.73 8.30
N ALA A 20 -2.09 5.79 7.04
CA ALA A 20 -3.29 5.11 6.59
C ALA A 20 -3.20 3.59 6.75
N ALA A 21 -2.06 2.98 6.37
CA ALA A 21 -1.83 1.56 6.49
C ALA A 21 -1.86 1.08 7.95
N LEU A 22 -1.24 1.84 8.86
CA LEU A 22 -1.25 1.55 10.30
C LEU A 22 -2.65 1.65 10.90
N LEU A 23 -3.42 2.68 10.54
CA LEU A 23 -4.80 2.83 11.00
C LEU A 23 -5.68 1.67 10.52
N LEU A 24 -5.64 1.35 9.22
CA LEU A 24 -6.37 0.22 8.64
C LEU A 24 -6.00 -1.10 9.33
N ARG A 25 -4.71 -1.30 9.63
CA ARG A 25 -4.23 -2.47 10.36
C ARG A 25 -4.80 -2.55 11.78
N SER A 26 -4.84 -1.43 12.50
CA SER A 26 -5.45 -1.35 13.85
C SER A 26 -6.95 -1.62 13.84
N GLU A 27 -7.64 -1.34 12.73
CA GLU A 27 -9.05 -1.65 12.50
C GLU A 27 -9.29 -3.12 12.06
N GLY A 28 -8.23 -3.93 12.03
CA GLY A 28 -8.28 -5.37 11.75
C GLY A 28 -8.22 -5.72 10.27
N ALA A 29 -7.82 -4.81 9.38
CA ALA A 29 -7.62 -5.11 7.98
C ALA A 29 -6.34 -5.93 7.73
N ARG A 30 -6.32 -6.62 6.59
CA ARG A 30 -5.11 -7.20 5.99
C ARG A 30 -4.59 -6.17 5.00
N VAL A 31 -3.49 -5.52 5.35
CA VAL A 31 -2.98 -4.38 4.59
C VAL A 31 -1.72 -4.75 3.82
N THR A 32 -1.68 -4.36 2.55
CA THR A 32 -0.47 -4.34 1.74
C THR A 32 -0.18 -2.91 1.30
N VAL A 33 1.05 -2.44 1.52
CA VAL A 33 1.54 -1.17 1.00
C VAL A 33 2.31 -1.45 -0.27
N LEU A 34 2.00 -0.70 -1.33
CA LEU A 34 2.68 -0.76 -2.62
C LEU A 34 3.33 0.58 -2.91
N ASP A 35 4.59 0.60 -3.31
CA ASP A 35 5.32 1.81 -3.69
C ASP A 35 6.15 1.53 -4.95
N ASP A 36 6.11 2.42 -5.93
CA ASP A 36 6.83 2.27 -7.20
C ASP A 36 8.33 2.56 -7.05
N ALA A 37 8.75 3.19 -5.95
CA ALA A 37 10.16 3.32 -5.62
C ALA A 37 10.76 1.98 -5.18
N GLU A 38 11.98 1.73 -5.64
CA GLU A 38 12.82 0.62 -5.15
C GLU A 38 12.98 0.66 -3.63
N GLU A 39 13.02 -0.50 -2.96
CA GLU A 39 13.12 -0.56 -1.48
C GLU A 39 14.30 0.24 -0.92
N LYS A 40 15.43 0.27 -1.65
CA LYS A 40 16.63 1.03 -1.26
C LYS A 40 16.41 2.56 -1.20
N ASN A 41 15.40 3.06 -1.90
CA ASN A 41 15.02 4.47 -1.94
C ASN A 41 13.97 4.81 -0.89
N LEU A 42 13.35 3.80 -0.28
CA LEU A 42 12.39 3.97 0.81
C LEU A 42 13.11 4.11 2.14
N LEU A 43 12.51 4.87 3.06
CA LEU A 43 13.04 5.00 4.41
C LEU A 43 12.98 3.64 5.11
N LYS A 44 14.14 3.06 5.43
CA LYS A 44 14.24 1.77 6.10
C LYS A 44 13.40 1.70 7.39
N SER A 45 13.41 2.76 8.20
CA SER A 45 12.59 2.85 9.42
C SER A 45 11.09 2.74 9.15
N THR A 46 10.61 3.29 8.04
CA THR A 46 9.21 3.18 7.61
C THR A 46 8.87 1.74 7.24
N ILE A 47 9.72 1.10 6.44
CA ILE A 47 9.53 -0.28 6.00
C ILE A 47 9.55 -1.25 7.19
N ASP A 48 10.52 -1.09 8.09
CA ASP A 48 10.65 -1.89 9.29
C ASP A 48 9.44 -1.70 10.22
N ASN A 49 8.95 -0.47 10.38
CA ASN A 49 7.75 -0.19 11.17
C ASN A 49 6.52 -0.90 10.58
N LEU A 50 6.25 -0.75 9.28
CA LEU A 50 5.14 -1.42 8.61
C LEU A 50 5.20 -2.95 8.77
N ARG A 51 6.36 -3.53 8.48
CA ARG A 51 6.57 -4.98 8.59
C ARG A 51 6.42 -5.48 10.03
N SER A 52 6.86 -4.71 11.04
CA SER A 52 6.70 -5.05 12.45
C SER A 52 5.24 -5.16 12.89
N GLN A 53 4.33 -4.44 12.22
CA GLN A 53 2.88 -4.49 12.46
C GLN A 53 2.19 -5.60 11.63
N GLY A 54 2.96 -6.41 10.90
CA GLY A 54 2.46 -7.45 9.99
C GLY A 54 1.84 -6.89 8.71
N ILE A 55 2.21 -5.67 8.32
CA ILE A 55 1.82 -5.08 7.04
C ILE A 55 2.83 -5.51 5.98
N ARG A 56 2.33 -6.05 4.87
CA ARG A 56 3.18 -6.41 3.73
C ARG A 56 3.58 -5.15 2.98
N VAL A 57 4.83 -5.08 2.51
CA VAL A 57 5.30 -3.99 1.64
C VAL A 57 5.85 -4.59 0.36
N ILE A 58 5.38 -4.09 -0.78
CA ILE A 58 5.84 -4.42 -2.13
C ILE A 58 6.39 -3.13 -2.73
N SER A 59 7.59 -3.19 -3.32
CA SER A 59 8.34 -2.04 -3.78
C SER A 59 8.85 -2.22 -5.21
N GLY A 60 9.15 -1.12 -5.89
CA GLY A 60 9.73 -1.13 -7.24
C GLY A 60 8.79 -1.76 -8.29
N ALA A 61 9.38 -2.37 -9.31
CA ALA A 61 8.63 -2.98 -10.41
C ALA A 61 7.59 -4.03 -9.96
N ALA A 62 7.84 -4.73 -8.85
CA ALA A 62 6.89 -5.71 -8.31
C ALA A 62 5.58 -5.05 -7.84
N ALA A 63 5.61 -3.78 -7.43
CA ALA A 63 4.42 -3.03 -7.05
C ALA A 63 3.57 -2.69 -8.28
N ASP A 64 4.22 -2.29 -9.39
CA ASP A 64 3.59 -1.99 -10.69
C ASP A 64 3.04 -3.22 -11.42
N GLU A 65 3.42 -4.41 -10.98
CA GLU A 65 3.01 -5.70 -11.54
C GLU A 65 2.09 -6.49 -10.59
N ASP A 66 1.74 -5.96 -9.41
CA ASP A 66 0.93 -6.68 -8.44
C ASP A 66 -0.49 -6.93 -8.96
N LEU A 67 -0.79 -8.18 -9.29
CA LEU A 67 -2.10 -8.64 -9.77
C LEU A 67 -3.02 -9.12 -8.64
N SER A 68 -2.62 -8.91 -7.38
CA SER A 68 -3.44 -9.30 -6.22
C SER A 68 -4.81 -8.60 -6.23
N SER A 69 -5.85 -9.30 -5.76
CA SER A 69 -7.20 -8.74 -5.64
C SER A 69 -7.38 -8.08 -4.28
N TYR A 70 -7.75 -6.81 -4.27
CA TYR A 70 -8.08 -6.04 -3.06
C TYR A 70 -9.55 -5.64 -3.07
N GLU A 71 -10.16 -5.61 -1.90
CA GLU A 71 -11.54 -5.14 -1.72
C GLU A 71 -11.62 -3.61 -1.73
N MET A 72 -10.51 -2.94 -1.40
CA MET A 72 -10.36 -1.49 -1.47
C MET A 72 -8.90 -1.14 -1.74
N VAL A 73 -8.68 -0.06 -2.49
CA VAL A 73 -7.37 0.53 -2.74
C VAL A 73 -7.40 1.98 -2.28
N VAL A 74 -6.45 2.37 -1.43
CA VAL A 74 -6.29 3.74 -0.95
C VAL A 74 -5.15 4.39 -1.73
N LEU A 75 -5.46 5.42 -2.51
CA LEU A 75 -4.46 6.24 -3.20
C LEU A 75 -3.94 7.33 -2.25
N SER A 76 -2.66 7.28 -1.88
CA SER A 76 -2.03 8.34 -1.10
C SER A 76 -1.88 9.62 -1.96
N PRO A 77 -2.05 10.83 -1.40
CA PRO A 77 -2.00 12.08 -2.17
C PRO A 77 -0.69 12.32 -2.95
N GLY A 78 0.42 11.72 -2.52
CA GLY A 78 1.71 11.85 -3.20
C GLY A 78 1.88 10.93 -4.41
N VAL A 79 0.97 9.99 -4.64
CA VAL A 79 1.00 9.09 -5.81
C VAL A 79 0.22 9.74 -6.94
N ASP A 80 0.85 9.91 -8.09
CA ASP A 80 0.19 10.42 -9.30
C ASP A 80 -0.92 9.44 -9.72
N PRO A 81 -2.19 9.86 -9.84
CA PRO A 81 -3.27 9.01 -10.34
C PRO A 81 -3.01 8.43 -11.75
N ALA A 82 -2.15 9.06 -12.55
CA ALA A 82 -1.75 8.58 -13.87
C ALA A 82 -0.53 7.62 -13.83
N SER A 83 0.09 7.42 -12.66
CA SER A 83 1.19 6.46 -12.48
C SER A 83 0.76 5.04 -12.86
N ARG A 84 1.74 4.24 -13.26
CA ARG A 84 1.55 2.80 -13.53
C ARG A 84 0.87 2.11 -12.34
N LEU A 85 1.40 2.33 -11.14
CA LEU A 85 0.87 1.81 -9.87
C LEU A 85 -0.62 2.12 -9.66
N ALA A 86 -1.06 3.37 -9.87
CA ALA A 86 -2.46 3.72 -9.71
C ALA A 86 -3.35 3.13 -10.82
N ARG A 87 -2.88 3.19 -12.06
CA ARG A 87 -3.63 2.76 -13.25
C ARG A 87 -3.97 1.28 -13.21
N ILE A 88 -3.02 0.42 -12.81
CA ILE A 88 -3.26 -1.03 -12.76
C ILE A 88 -4.42 -1.42 -11.85
N PHE A 89 -4.81 -0.59 -10.88
CA PHE A 89 -5.98 -0.83 -10.04
C PHE A 89 -7.24 -0.10 -10.53
N SER A 90 -7.11 1.12 -11.04
CA SER A 90 -8.26 1.91 -11.52
C SER A 90 -8.90 1.34 -12.80
N GLU A 91 -8.12 0.65 -13.63
CA GLU A 91 -8.58 0.09 -14.91
C GLU A 91 -9.19 -1.31 -14.77
N ARG A 92 -9.15 -1.91 -13.57
CA ARG A 92 -9.77 -3.21 -13.28
C ARG A 92 -11.29 -3.02 -13.18
N LYS A 93 -12.02 -3.59 -14.14
CA LYS A 93 -13.49 -3.67 -14.12
C LYS A 93 -13.98 -4.74 -13.16
#